data_AF-A0A3M7F3L3-F1
#
_entry.id   AF-A0A3M7F3L3-F1
#
_cell.length_a   1.000
_cell.length_b   1.000
_cell.length_c   1.000
_cell.angle_alpha   90.00
_cell.angle_beta   90.00
_cell.angle_gamma   90.00
#
_symmetry.space_group_name_H-M   'P 1'
#
loop_
_entity.id
_entity.type
_entity.pdbx_description
1 polymer ?
#
loop_
_entity_poly.entity_id
_entity_poly.type
_entity_poly.pdbx_seq_one_letter_code
_entity_poly.pdbx_strand_id
1 'polypeptide(L)'
;MDSLSSYPVPDEHPILERLVKCKKYNLRQDPSDESEDPEIYIRNDDDGPIPGLTLAPLPGQYHDLPKIDVSEIRVKECFPGSSWPYNMEVKDEVMFFKPLLDFKEPDFWRELDALAHIYRAGGLDRLAGLRGIATTEGPSTLVGLLTTWIEGTKLCDIGIQERQSCSEKWCNQVLGTLGNLHQSDIIWGDVNAHNVLIDRQNDAWIVDLDGGGRPEHQLQPSEANRHTGLEAVRKMFATLKELSPEQSRYLGPFGPEH
;
A
#
# COMPACT_ATOMS: atom_id res chain seq x y z
N MET A 1 -10.09 -43.40 -13.87
CA MET A 1 -9.88 -42.50 -12.72
C MET A 1 -8.54 -41.85 -12.95
N ASP A 2 -8.51 -40.93 -13.90
CA ASP A 2 -7.27 -40.38 -14.41
C ASP A 2 -6.89 -39.14 -13.61
N SER A 3 -5.67 -39.21 -13.12
CA SER A 3 -4.90 -38.15 -12.49
C SER A 3 -5.04 -36.87 -13.33
N LEU A 4 -5.71 -35.87 -12.77
CA LEU A 4 -5.54 -34.48 -13.18
C LEU A 4 -4.06 -34.16 -12.99
N SER A 5 -3.32 -34.15 -14.10
CA SER A 5 -1.97 -33.60 -14.12
C SER A 5 -2.04 -32.18 -13.55
N SER A 6 -1.20 -31.88 -12.57
CA SER A 6 -0.98 -30.54 -12.06
C SER A 6 -0.82 -29.58 -13.24
N TYR A 7 -1.77 -28.65 -13.38
CA TYR A 7 -1.65 -27.50 -14.25
C TYR A 7 -0.26 -26.86 -14.05
N PRO A 8 0.41 -26.37 -15.11
CA PRO A 8 1.70 -25.73 -14.97
C PRO A 8 1.58 -24.60 -13.94
N VAL A 9 2.37 -24.65 -12.87
CA VAL A 9 2.48 -23.55 -11.90
C VAL A 9 2.92 -22.33 -12.70
N PRO A 10 2.05 -21.32 -12.91
CA PRO A 10 2.32 -20.29 -13.89
C PRO A 10 3.30 -19.26 -13.31
N ASP A 11 4.59 -19.44 -13.55
CA ASP A 11 5.72 -18.60 -13.10
C ASP A 11 5.78 -18.40 -11.56
N GLU A 12 6.93 -18.67 -10.94
CA GLU A 12 7.11 -18.42 -9.50
C GLU A 12 6.87 -16.94 -9.13
N HIS A 13 6.99 -16.03 -10.11
CA HIS A 13 6.80 -14.57 -9.98
C HIS A 13 6.13 -13.96 -11.22
N PRO A 14 4.77 -13.86 -11.26
CA PRO A 14 4.05 -13.30 -12.40
C PRO A 14 4.27 -11.78 -12.54
N ILE A 15 4.11 -11.25 -13.77
CA ILE A 15 4.08 -9.80 -14.02
C ILE A 15 2.74 -9.20 -13.60
N LEU A 16 2.75 -7.95 -13.12
CA LEU A 16 1.54 -7.24 -12.67
C LEU A 16 0.51 -7.07 -13.78
N GLU A 17 0.95 -6.93 -15.04
CA GLU A 17 0.08 -6.89 -16.21
C GLU A 17 -0.90 -8.06 -16.27
N ARG A 18 -0.47 -9.26 -15.88
CA ARG A 18 -1.33 -10.45 -15.88
C ARG A 18 -2.47 -10.30 -14.87
N LEU A 19 -2.19 -9.74 -13.70
CA LEU A 19 -3.21 -9.47 -12.68
C LEU A 19 -4.18 -8.38 -13.14
N VAL A 20 -3.69 -7.36 -13.84
CA VAL A 20 -4.50 -6.23 -14.36
C VAL A 20 -5.37 -6.64 -15.56
N LYS A 21 -4.85 -7.49 -16.46
CA LYS A 21 -5.55 -7.94 -17.68
C LYS A 21 -6.44 -9.17 -17.46
N CYS A 22 -6.43 -9.76 -16.27
CA CYS A 22 -7.36 -10.82 -15.90
C CYS A 22 -8.80 -10.27 -15.84
N LYS A 23 -9.48 -10.25 -16.98
CA LYS A 23 -10.95 -10.30 -17.10
C LYS A 23 -11.27 -11.76 -17.31
N LYS A 24 -12.16 -12.39 -16.55
CA LYS A 24 -12.37 -13.81 -16.81
C LYS A 24 -13.74 -14.14 -17.36
N TYR A 25 -13.70 -15.03 -18.36
CA TYR A 25 -14.77 -15.65 -19.10
C TYR A 25 -14.21 -16.94 -19.74
N ASN A 26 -14.91 -18.07 -19.69
CA ASN A 26 -14.57 -19.38 -20.27
C ASN A 26 -15.80 -20.02 -20.90
N LEU A 27 -15.72 -20.45 -22.14
CA LEU A 27 -16.82 -21.17 -22.78
C LEU A 27 -16.96 -22.59 -22.20
N ARG A 28 -18.18 -23.03 -21.92
CA ARG A 28 -18.54 -24.36 -21.43
C ARG A 28 -19.71 -24.93 -22.22
N GLN A 29 -19.74 -26.25 -22.31
CA GLN A 29 -20.85 -27.06 -22.80
C GLN A 29 -21.39 -27.88 -21.62
N ASP A 30 -22.69 -28.13 -21.55
CA ASP A 30 -23.26 -28.97 -20.49
C ASP A 30 -22.74 -30.42 -20.63
N PRO A 31 -22.06 -30.99 -19.62
CA PRO A 31 -21.52 -32.35 -19.69
C PRO A 31 -22.59 -33.45 -19.70
N SER A 32 -23.87 -33.10 -19.55
CA SER A 32 -25.01 -34.01 -19.68
C SER A 32 -25.77 -33.90 -21.01
N ASP A 33 -25.37 -32.98 -21.90
CA ASP A 33 -25.97 -32.80 -23.23
C ASP A 33 -25.18 -33.56 -24.30
N GLU A 34 -25.76 -34.69 -24.76
CA GLU A 34 -25.21 -35.56 -25.81
C GLU A 34 -25.89 -35.37 -27.19
N SER A 35 -26.59 -34.25 -27.41
CA SER A 35 -27.22 -33.97 -28.71
C SER A 35 -26.22 -33.76 -29.85
N GLU A 36 -26.64 -33.97 -31.10
CA GLU A 36 -25.77 -33.77 -32.28
C GLU A 36 -25.34 -32.30 -32.48
N ASP A 37 -26.01 -31.33 -31.84
CA ASP A 37 -25.68 -29.89 -31.85
C ASP A 37 -25.91 -29.26 -30.45
N PRO A 38 -24.92 -29.38 -29.53
CA PRO A 38 -25.08 -29.01 -28.14
C PRO A 38 -24.90 -27.51 -27.88
N GLU A 39 -25.64 -26.95 -26.92
CA GLU A 39 -25.52 -25.53 -26.55
C GLU A 39 -24.19 -25.23 -25.83
N ILE A 40 -23.47 -24.20 -26.32
CA ILE A 40 -22.22 -23.68 -25.74
C ILE A 40 -22.48 -22.30 -25.11
N TYR A 41 -22.04 -22.06 -23.87
CA TYR A 41 -22.20 -20.80 -23.14
C TYR A 41 -20.87 -20.26 -22.58
N ILE A 42 -20.75 -18.95 -22.31
CA ILE A 42 -19.55 -18.30 -21.73
C ILE A 42 -19.67 -18.19 -20.18
N ARG A 43 -18.61 -18.49 -19.42
CA ARG A 43 -18.54 -18.57 -17.95
C ARG A 43 -17.17 -18.17 -17.39
N ASN A 44 -17.07 -17.11 -16.62
CA ASN A 44 -15.86 -16.79 -15.85
C ASN A 44 -15.46 -17.95 -14.89
N ASP A 45 -14.23 -18.49 -14.95
CA ASP A 45 -13.71 -19.53 -14.02
C ASP A 45 -12.65 -18.98 -13.02
N ASP A 46 -12.98 -17.91 -12.30
CA ASP A 46 -12.13 -17.14 -11.36
C ASP A 46 -11.97 -17.80 -10.00
N ASP A 47 -11.46 -19.04 -9.96
CA ASP A 47 -11.09 -19.72 -8.72
C ASP A 47 -9.82 -19.14 -8.03
N GLY A 48 -9.59 -17.82 -8.13
CA GLY A 48 -8.63 -17.09 -7.29
C GLY A 48 -9.39 -16.12 -6.36
N PRO A 49 -8.85 -15.71 -5.20
CA PRO A 49 -9.30 -14.46 -4.59
C PRO A 49 -9.07 -13.29 -5.57
N ILE A 50 -10.15 -12.85 -6.22
CA ILE A 50 -10.38 -11.57 -6.93
C ILE A 50 -10.73 -10.49 -5.86
N PRO A 51 -11.22 -9.25 -6.15
CA PRO A 51 -11.08 -8.24 -7.23
C PRO A 51 -10.84 -6.82 -6.65
N GLY A 52 -10.69 -5.77 -7.47
CA GLY A 52 -10.84 -4.38 -6.96
C GLY A 52 -9.76 -3.39 -7.35
N LEU A 53 -8.78 -3.80 -8.17
CA LEU A 53 -7.93 -2.83 -8.86
C LEU A 53 -8.83 -1.95 -9.74
N THR A 54 -9.10 -0.74 -9.25
CA THR A 54 -9.78 0.28 -10.04
C THR A 54 -8.76 0.87 -10.98
N LEU A 55 -9.12 0.89 -12.26
CA LEU A 55 -8.36 1.60 -13.27
C LEU A 55 -8.97 2.98 -13.43
N ALA A 56 -8.14 4.01 -13.30
CA ALA A 56 -8.56 5.39 -13.49
C ALA A 56 -7.70 6.06 -14.56
N PRO A 57 -8.24 6.98 -15.38
CA PRO A 57 -7.41 7.85 -16.19
C PRO A 57 -6.44 8.61 -15.29
N LEU A 58 -5.14 8.62 -15.60
CA LEU A 58 -4.15 9.37 -14.85
C LEU A 58 -4.34 10.87 -15.09
N PRO A 59 -4.69 11.67 -14.06
CA PRO A 59 -4.88 13.10 -14.24
C PRO A 59 -3.62 13.80 -14.77
N GLY A 60 -3.81 14.80 -15.63
CA GLY A 60 -2.71 15.53 -16.29
C GLY A 60 -1.69 16.12 -15.32
N GLN A 61 -2.12 16.45 -14.10
CA GLN A 61 -1.25 16.99 -13.05
C GLN A 61 -0.18 16.02 -12.56
N TYR A 62 -0.25 14.72 -12.89
CA TYR A 62 0.72 13.70 -12.49
C TYR A 62 1.58 13.19 -13.64
N HIS A 63 1.45 13.79 -14.83
CA HIS A 63 2.16 13.30 -16.02
C HIS A 63 3.68 13.55 -15.97
N ASP A 64 4.14 14.46 -15.12
CA ASP A 64 5.55 14.71 -14.81
C ASP A 64 6.19 13.65 -13.91
N LEU A 65 5.37 12.85 -13.21
CA LEU A 65 5.85 11.81 -12.30
C LEU A 65 6.33 10.57 -13.05
N PRO A 66 7.26 9.78 -12.45
CA PRO A 66 7.72 8.53 -13.03
C PRO A 66 6.56 7.54 -13.19
N LYS A 67 6.39 7.01 -14.41
CA LYS A 67 5.37 6.02 -14.74
C LYS A 67 6.06 4.74 -15.17
N ILE A 68 5.58 3.62 -14.67
CA ILE A 68 6.13 2.29 -14.93
C ILE A 68 4.98 1.44 -15.47
N ASP A 69 5.16 0.93 -16.68
CA ASP A 69 4.16 0.06 -17.27
C ASP A 69 4.08 -1.25 -16.50
N VAL A 70 2.86 -1.76 -16.27
CA VAL A 70 2.63 -3.00 -15.52
C VAL A 70 3.30 -4.24 -16.13
N SER A 71 3.70 -4.20 -17.40
CA SER A 71 4.51 -5.26 -18.03
C SER A 71 5.97 -5.27 -17.55
N GLU A 72 6.47 -4.16 -16.99
CA GLU A 72 7.82 -4.04 -16.41
C GLU A 72 7.88 -4.42 -14.91
N ILE A 73 6.72 -4.66 -14.27
CA ILE A 73 6.62 -4.89 -12.83
C ILE A 73 6.43 -6.37 -12.54
N ARG A 74 7.36 -6.99 -11.80
CA ARG A 74 7.27 -8.39 -11.35
C ARG A 74 6.78 -8.48 -9.92
N VAL A 75 5.90 -9.44 -9.63
CA VAL A 75 5.42 -9.71 -8.27
C VAL A 75 6.39 -10.65 -7.55
N LYS A 76 7.01 -10.18 -6.46
CA LYS A 76 7.86 -11.01 -5.60
C LYS A 76 7.04 -11.71 -4.51
N GLU A 77 6.18 -10.97 -3.82
CA GLU A 77 5.39 -11.49 -2.68
C GLU A 77 3.98 -10.90 -2.65
N CYS A 78 3.05 -11.71 -2.14
CA CYS A 78 1.66 -11.34 -1.86
C CYS A 78 1.39 -11.40 -0.35
N PHE A 79 0.43 -10.60 0.13
CA PHE A 79 0.13 -10.52 1.55
C PHE A 79 -0.28 -11.91 2.07
N PRO A 80 0.26 -12.37 3.22
CA PRO A 80 -0.03 -13.70 3.74
C PRO A 80 -1.52 -13.99 3.84
N GLY A 81 -1.95 -15.12 3.29
CA GLY A 81 -3.36 -15.52 3.28
C GLY A 81 -4.22 -14.81 2.22
N SER A 82 -3.62 -14.05 1.31
CA SER A 82 -4.31 -13.42 0.18
C SER A 82 -3.50 -13.52 -1.13
N SER A 83 -4.12 -13.15 -2.24
CA SER A 83 -3.46 -13.02 -3.55
C SER A 83 -3.05 -11.58 -3.87
N TRP A 84 -3.12 -10.67 -2.90
CA TRP A 84 -2.82 -9.25 -3.11
C TRP A 84 -1.31 -9.00 -3.14
N PRO A 85 -0.75 -8.54 -4.28
CA PRO A 85 0.68 -8.31 -4.38
C PRO A 85 1.06 -7.02 -3.64
N TYR A 86 2.20 -7.02 -2.96
CA TYR A 86 2.70 -5.84 -2.26
C TYR A 86 4.20 -5.64 -2.41
N ASN A 87 4.97 -6.70 -2.65
CA ASN A 87 6.41 -6.64 -2.87
C ASN A 87 6.66 -6.84 -4.37
N MET A 88 7.18 -5.80 -5.02
CA MET A 88 7.38 -5.76 -6.45
C MET A 88 8.84 -5.57 -6.81
N GLU A 89 9.24 -6.04 -7.99
CA GLU A 89 10.56 -5.80 -8.58
C GLU A 89 10.42 -5.05 -9.90
N VAL A 90 11.18 -3.95 -10.03
CA VAL A 90 11.31 -3.18 -11.27
C VAL A 90 12.79 -2.91 -11.50
N LYS A 91 13.36 -3.45 -12.59
CA LYS A 91 14.79 -3.25 -12.95
C LYS A 91 15.74 -3.52 -11.77
N ASP A 92 15.54 -4.64 -11.09
CA ASP A 92 16.29 -5.10 -9.91
C ASP A 92 16.11 -4.25 -8.63
N GLU A 93 15.23 -3.24 -8.64
CA GLU A 93 14.84 -2.48 -7.44
C GLU A 93 13.54 -3.05 -6.85
N VAL A 94 13.54 -3.31 -5.53
CA VAL A 94 12.36 -3.76 -4.80
C VAL A 94 11.53 -2.55 -4.37
N MET A 95 10.23 -2.62 -4.59
CA MET A 95 9.27 -1.54 -4.29
C MET A 95 8.05 -2.09 -3.57
N PHE A 96 7.40 -1.26 -2.76
CA PHE A 96 6.12 -1.58 -2.17
C PHE A 96 4.99 -1.11 -3.09
N PHE A 97 4.03 -1.98 -3.41
CA PHE A 97 2.90 -1.66 -4.27
C PHE A 97 1.64 -1.38 -3.47
N LYS A 98 1.03 -0.24 -3.77
CA LYS A 98 -0.26 0.19 -3.24
C LYS A 98 -1.28 0.22 -4.39
N PRO A 99 -2.17 -0.78 -4.48
CA PRO A 99 -3.18 -0.81 -5.54
C PRO A 99 -4.18 0.34 -5.37
N LEU A 100 -4.67 0.90 -6.48
CA LEU A 100 -5.87 1.73 -6.46
C LEU A 100 -7.08 0.81 -6.24
N LEU A 101 -7.74 0.95 -5.09
CA LEU A 101 -8.93 0.18 -4.73
C LEU A 101 -10.17 1.08 -4.74
N ASP A 102 -11.27 0.59 -5.30
CA ASP A 102 -12.56 1.29 -5.41
C ASP A 102 -13.06 1.85 -4.07
N PHE A 103 -12.97 1.07 -2.99
CA PHE A 103 -13.42 1.49 -1.65
C PHE A 103 -12.43 2.41 -0.91
N LYS A 104 -11.27 2.72 -1.50
CA LYS A 104 -10.23 3.59 -0.92
C LYS A 104 -9.91 4.82 -1.78
N GLU A 105 -10.74 5.12 -2.78
CA GLU A 105 -10.42 6.15 -3.78
C GLU A 105 -10.02 7.52 -3.18
N PRO A 106 -10.77 8.11 -2.21
CA PRO A 106 -10.38 9.40 -1.63
C PRO A 106 -9.01 9.36 -0.93
N ASP A 107 -8.76 8.30 -0.16
CA ASP A 107 -7.54 8.11 0.61
C ASP A 107 -6.34 7.86 -0.33
N PHE A 108 -6.55 7.10 -1.42
CA PHE A 108 -5.54 6.86 -2.44
C PHE A 108 -5.10 8.16 -3.13
N TRP A 109 -6.06 8.99 -3.57
CA TRP A 109 -5.73 10.23 -4.27
C TRP A 109 -4.99 11.20 -3.37
N ARG A 110 -5.39 11.29 -2.09
CA ARG A 110 -4.68 12.07 -1.10
C ARG A 110 -3.25 11.60 -0.91
N GLU A 111 -3.03 10.30 -0.81
CA GLU A 111 -1.68 9.76 -0.69
C GLU A 111 -0.84 10.07 -1.94
N LEU A 112 -1.40 9.90 -3.14
CA LEU A 112 -0.73 10.27 -4.39
C LEU A 112 -0.38 11.77 -4.42
N ASP A 113 -1.30 12.67 -4.06
CA ASP A 113 -1.05 14.10 -4.01
C ASP A 113 0.09 14.45 -3.04
N ALA A 114 0.07 13.89 -1.83
CA ALA A 114 1.10 14.14 -0.83
C ALA A 114 2.47 13.62 -1.28
N LEU A 115 2.53 12.39 -1.77
CA LEU A 115 3.77 11.78 -2.25
C LEU A 115 4.32 12.46 -3.52
N ALA A 116 3.44 12.91 -4.42
CA ALA A 116 3.80 13.69 -5.60
C ALA A 116 4.43 15.04 -5.22
N HIS A 117 3.83 15.74 -4.25
CA HIS A 117 4.37 17.00 -3.73
C HIS A 117 5.78 16.81 -3.16
N ILE A 118 5.96 15.77 -2.33
CA ILE A 118 7.26 15.45 -1.72
C ILE A 118 8.28 15.03 -2.78
N TYR A 119 7.89 14.21 -3.75
CA TYR A 119 8.76 13.81 -4.85
C TYR A 119 9.31 15.01 -5.63
N ARG A 120 8.44 15.97 -5.96
CA ARG A 120 8.83 17.22 -6.65
C ARG A 120 9.76 18.09 -5.81
N ALA A 121 9.65 18.03 -4.48
CA ALA A 121 10.55 18.73 -3.56
C ALA A 121 11.91 18.02 -3.36
N GLY A 122 12.15 16.87 -4.02
CA GLY A 122 13.39 16.11 -3.93
C GLY A 122 13.36 14.94 -2.93
N GLY A 123 12.18 14.59 -2.41
CA GLY A 123 12.00 13.52 -1.44
C GLY A 123 12.14 13.98 0.02
N LEU A 124 11.90 13.06 0.94
CA LEU A 124 11.96 13.29 2.38
C LEU A 124 12.63 12.09 3.06
N ASP A 125 13.60 12.37 3.93
CA ASP A 125 14.33 11.34 4.66
C ASP A 125 13.42 10.60 5.66
N ARG A 126 13.56 9.28 5.76
CA ARG A 126 12.74 8.39 6.61
C ARG A 126 11.22 8.41 6.31
N LEU A 127 10.86 8.64 5.06
CA LEU A 127 9.51 8.43 4.53
C LEU A 127 9.57 7.40 3.41
N ALA A 128 8.60 6.48 3.35
CA ALA A 128 8.39 5.62 2.18
C ALA A 128 7.87 6.44 0.98
N GLY A 129 8.78 7.15 0.31
CA GLY A 129 8.47 8.08 -0.77
C GLY A 129 8.11 7.39 -2.10
N LEU A 130 7.50 8.16 -3.01
CA LEU A 130 7.12 7.72 -4.36
C LEU A 130 8.34 7.27 -5.17
N ARG A 131 8.22 6.11 -5.81
CA ARG A 131 9.18 5.57 -6.79
C ARG A 131 8.60 5.54 -8.19
N GLY A 132 7.30 5.35 -8.31
CA GLY A 132 6.62 5.34 -9.60
C GLY A 132 5.11 5.21 -9.46
N ILE A 133 4.44 5.47 -10.58
CA ILE A 133 3.02 5.20 -10.78
C ILE A 133 2.92 3.99 -11.69
N ALA A 134 2.26 2.93 -11.24
CA ALA A 134 1.99 1.76 -12.07
C ALA A 134 0.89 2.13 -13.08
N THR A 135 1.17 1.99 -14.38
CA THR A 135 0.23 2.34 -15.46
C THR A 135 0.01 1.19 -16.44
N THR A 136 -1.13 1.20 -17.14
CA THR A 136 -1.45 0.29 -18.26
C THR A 136 -1.91 1.09 -19.48
N GLU A 137 -1.95 0.44 -20.65
CA GLU A 137 -2.35 1.04 -21.93
C GLU A 137 -1.47 2.26 -22.27
N GLY A 138 -0.16 2.15 -21.97
CA GLY A 138 0.78 3.25 -21.98
C GLY A 138 0.73 4.07 -20.68
N PRO A 139 1.15 5.35 -20.69
CA PRO A 139 1.22 6.19 -19.48
C PRO A 139 -0.13 6.78 -19.03
N SER A 140 -1.25 6.26 -19.55
CA SER A 140 -2.55 6.95 -19.49
C SER A 140 -3.49 6.43 -18.41
N THR A 141 -3.39 5.15 -18.04
CA THR A 141 -4.32 4.51 -17.10
C THR A 141 -3.58 4.11 -15.83
N LEU A 142 -3.96 4.70 -14.71
CA LEU A 142 -3.44 4.43 -13.37
C LEU A 142 -3.93 3.08 -12.86
N VAL A 143 -3.01 2.31 -12.26
CA VAL A 143 -3.27 1.02 -11.61
C VAL A 143 -2.98 1.11 -10.10
N GLY A 144 -1.96 1.88 -9.71
CA GLY A 144 -1.55 2.02 -8.31
C GLY A 144 -0.24 2.77 -8.16
N LEU A 145 0.28 2.83 -6.94
CA LEU A 145 1.53 3.51 -6.58
C LEU A 145 2.62 2.50 -6.24
N LEU A 146 3.84 2.85 -6.59
CA LEU A 146 5.05 2.18 -6.13
C LEU A 146 5.78 3.12 -5.18
N THR A 147 6.01 2.68 -3.95
CA THR A 147 6.76 3.44 -2.94
C THR A 147 8.03 2.70 -2.54
N THR A 148 8.90 3.40 -1.83
CA THR A 148 10.17 2.85 -1.33
C THR A 148 9.89 1.62 -0.47
N TRP A 149 10.51 0.48 -0.84
CA TRP A 149 10.50 -0.71 -0.01
C TRP A 149 11.38 -0.49 1.23
N ILE A 150 10.81 -0.67 2.41
CA ILE A 150 11.53 -0.62 3.68
C ILE A 150 11.57 -2.02 4.24
N GLU A 151 12.77 -2.60 4.27
CA GLU A 151 12.99 -3.90 4.89
C GLU A 151 13.04 -3.73 6.41
N GLY A 152 11.90 -3.93 7.06
CA GLY A 152 11.73 -3.65 8.48
C GLY A 152 10.52 -4.34 9.10
N THR A 153 10.35 -4.09 10.40
CA THR A 153 9.24 -4.62 11.19
C THR A 153 8.31 -3.49 11.61
N LYS A 154 7.00 -3.70 11.58
CA LYS A 154 6.03 -2.71 12.07
C LYS A 154 6.24 -2.43 13.54
N LEU A 155 6.14 -1.17 13.94
CA LEU A 155 6.32 -0.76 15.33
C LEU A 155 5.36 -1.50 16.29
N CYS A 156 4.13 -1.82 15.85
CA CYS A 156 3.18 -2.60 16.64
C CYS A 156 3.60 -4.06 16.88
N ASP A 157 4.44 -4.63 16.01
CA ASP A 157 4.92 -6.00 16.09
C ASP A 157 6.23 -6.13 16.90
N ILE A 158 6.92 -5.02 17.15
CA ILE A 158 8.16 -4.99 17.92
C ILE A 158 7.91 -5.41 19.38
N GLY A 159 8.82 -6.20 19.94
CA GLY A 159 8.79 -6.64 21.34
C GLY A 159 8.83 -5.47 22.34
N ILE A 160 8.14 -5.63 23.48
CA ILE A 160 8.02 -4.57 24.50
C ILE A 160 9.38 -4.08 25.02
N GLN A 161 10.34 -4.99 25.24
CA GLN A 161 11.68 -4.64 25.75
C GLN A 161 12.45 -3.72 24.79
N GLU A 162 12.35 -3.99 23.48
CA GLU A 162 13.00 -3.19 22.46
C GLU A 162 12.30 -1.84 22.32
N ARG A 163 10.96 -1.82 22.33
CA ARG A 163 10.18 -0.57 22.38
C ARG A 163 10.56 0.30 23.58
N GLN A 164 10.69 -0.28 24.76
CA GLN A 164 11.12 0.46 25.95
C GLN A 164 12.53 1.05 25.79
N SER A 165 13.45 0.30 25.17
CA SER A 165 14.85 0.71 25.00
C SER A 165 15.04 1.75 23.90
N CYS A 166 14.32 1.64 22.79
CA CYS A 166 14.55 2.43 21.58
C CYS A 166 13.50 3.52 21.33
N SER A 167 12.42 3.57 22.13
CA SER A 167 11.28 4.46 21.87
C SER A 167 11.65 5.94 21.80
N GLU A 168 12.64 6.43 22.55
CA GLU A 168 13.05 7.83 22.46
C GLU A 168 13.67 8.14 21.09
N LYS A 169 14.57 7.26 20.61
CA LYS A 169 15.19 7.37 19.28
C LYS A 169 14.11 7.39 18.20
N TRP A 170 13.23 6.38 18.20
CA TRP A 170 12.21 6.23 17.17
C TRP A 170 11.17 7.36 17.22
N CYS A 171 10.77 7.80 18.42
CA CYS A 171 9.87 8.95 18.58
C CYS A 171 10.49 10.22 17.99
N ASN A 172 11.77 10.50 18.28
CA ASN A 172 12.46 11.66 17.73
C ASN A 172 12.59 11.60 16.21
N GLN A 173 12.85 10.42 15.64
CA GLN A 173 12.89 10.22 14.19
C GLN A 173 11.53 10.47 13.54
N VAL A 174 10.45 9.86 14.07
CA VAL A 174 9.08 10.05 13.55
C VAL A 174 8.65 11.51 13.69
N LEU A 175 8.95 12.18 14.81
CA LEU A 175 8.66 13.61 15.00
C LEU A 175 9.46 14.49 14.02
N GLY A 176 10.71 14.14 13.73
CA GLY A 176 11.53 14.83 12.72
C GLY A 176 10.93 14.70 11.32
N THR A 177 10.59 13.48 10.90
CA THR A 177 9.93 13.21 9.62
C THR A 177 8.58 13.94 9.52
N LEU A 178 7.77 13.88 10.58
CA LEU A 178 6.48 14.59 10.66
C LEU A 178 6.65 16.12 10.62
N GLY A 179 7.70 16.66 11.24
CA GLY A 179 8.05 18.08 11.13
C GLY A 179 8.35 18.49 9.69
N ASN A 180 9.06 17.67 8.93
CA ASN A 180 9.35 17.92 7.52
C ASN A 180 8.09 17.81 6.64
N LEU A 181 7.17 16.88 6.95
CA LEU A 181 5.85 16.82 6.32
C LEU A 181 5.07 18.13 6.55
N HIS A 182 5.03 18.61 7.79
CA HIS A 182 4.36 19.85 8.14
C HIS A 182 4.97 21.09 7.47
N GLN A 183 6.29 21.11 7.23
CA GLN A 183 6.95 22.17 6.46
C GLN A 183 6.57 22.17 4.99
N SER A 184 6.13 21.02 4.47
CA SER A 184 5.60 20.85 3.10
C SER A 184 4.08 20.98 3.04
N ASP A 185 3.45 21.51 4.10
CA ASP A 185 2.00 21.63 4.25
C ASP A 185 1.23 20.30 4.12
N ILE A 186 1.87 19.19 4.51
CA ILE A 186 1.26 17.85 4.52
C ILE A 186 0.98 17.42 5.96
N ILE A 187 -0.29 17.12 6.24
CA ILE A 187 -0.72 16.46 7.48
C ILE A 187 -0.70 14.95 7.27
N TRP A 188 -0.06 14.19 8.16
CA TRP A 188 -0.01 12.72 8.07
C TRP A 188 -1.40 12.08 8.22
N GLY A 189 -2.22 12.56 9.15
CA GLY A 189 -3.61 12.16 9.30
C GLY A 189 -3.81 10.81 10.02
N ASP A 190 -2.99 9.80 9.77
CA ASP A 190 -3.14 8.48 10.39
C ASP A 190 -1.91 8.06 11.20
N VAL A 191 -1.68 8.76 12.32
CA VAL A 191 -0.61 8.38 13.26
C VAL A 191 -0.98 7.05 13.89
N ASN A 192 -0.35 5.99 13.43
CA ASN A 192 -0.62 4.63 13.87
C ASN A 192 0.68 3.81 13.92
N ALA A 193 0.79 2.90 14.88
CA ALA A 193 1.93 1.99 15.02
C ALA A 193 2.05 1.01 13.83
N HIS A 194 0.96 0.79 13.08
CA HIS A 194 0.97 0.06 11.80
C HIS A 194 1.65 0.84 10.66
N ASN A 195 1.67 2.17 10.79
CA ASN A 195 2.20 3.12 9.79
C ASN A 195 3.63 3.58 10.13
N VAL A 196 4.30 2.86 11.05
CA VAL A 196 5.73 3.06 11.35
C VAL A 196 6.47 1.73 11.18
N LEU A 197 7.50 1.71 10.35
CA LEU A 197 8.43 0.58 10.20
C LEU A 197 9.76 0.89 10.88
N ILE A 198 10.33 -0.10 11.56
CA ILE A 198 11.70 -0.07 12.07
C ILE A 198 12.56 -0.89 11.12
N ASP A 199 13.51 -0.24 10.45
CA ASP A 199 14.38 -0.89 9.47
C ASP A 199 15.52 -1.71 10.12
N ARG A 200 16.33 -2.36 9.27
CA ARG A 200 17.51 -3.12 9.70
C ARG A 200 18.60 -2.31 10.40
N GLN A 201 18.62 -0.99 10.21
CA GLN A 201 19.53 -0.06 10.88
C GLN A 201 18.94 0.48 12.20
N ASN A 202 17.80 -0.08 12.63
CA ASN A 202 17.06 0.31 13.82
C ASN A 202 16.55 1.77 13.74
N ASP A 203 16.28 2.27 12.54
CA ASP A 203 15.71 3.60 12.29
C ASP A 203 14.21 3.50 11.99
N ALA A 204 13.45 4.47 12.48
CA ALA A 204 12.00 4.53 12.29
C ALA A 204 11.63 5.30 11.02
N TRP A 205 10.73 4.72 10.23
CA TRP A 205 10.20 5.24 8.97
C TRP A 205 8.71 5.45 9.06
N ILE A 206 8.22 6.59 8.56
CA ILE A 206 6.79 6.77 8.29
C ILE A 206 6.46 6.04 6.99
N VAL A 207 5.43 5.20 7.05
CA VAL A 207 4.80 4.61 5.87
C VAL A 207 3.32 5.00 5.88
N ASP A 208 2.74 5.18 4.69
CA ASP A 208 1.34 5.56 4.52
C ASP A 208 0.99 7.02 4.82
N LEU A 209 0.41 7.72 3.83
CA LEU A 209 -0.09 9.09 3.95
C LEU A 209 -1.59 9.20 3.59
N ASP A 210 -2.30 8.08 3.51
CA ASP A 210 -3.70 8.01 3.08
C ASP A 210 -4.66 8.80 4.01
N GLY A 211 -4.24 9.01 5.26
CA GLY A 211 -4.96 9.81 6.26
C GLY A 211 -6.06 9.03 7.00
N GLY A 212 -6.19 7.72 6.76
CA GLY A 212 -7.04 6.82 7.52
C GLY A 212 -8.53 7.14 7.46
N GLY A 213 -9.01 7.71 6.35
CA GLY A 213 -10.41 8.09 6.16
C GLY A 213 -10.87 9.26 7.04
N ARG A 214 -9.94 10.07 7.57
CA ARG A 214 -10.32 11.24 8.39
C ARG A 214 -11.05 12.30 7.57
N PRO A 215 -11.97 13.06 8.21
CA PRO A 215 -12.61 14.19 7.55
C PRO A 215 -11.60 15.22 7.04
N GLU A 216 -11.87 15.81 5.88
CA GLU A 216 -10.97 16.74 5.20
C GLU A 216 -10.49 17.90 6.09
N HIS A 217 -11.35 18.44 6.96
CA HIS A 217 -10.98 19.52 7.88
C HIS A 217 -9.87 19.14 8.88
N GLN A 218 -9.74 17.85 9.23
CA GLN A 218 -8.66 17.32 10.09
C GLN A 218 -7.35 17.13 9.32
N LEU A 219 -7.41 17.14 7.98
CA LEU A 219 -6.30 16.91 7.08
C LEU A 219 -5.75 18.21 6.47
N GLN A 220 -6.41 19.34 6.72
CA GLN A 220 -5.93 20.67 6.33
C GLN A 220 -4.66 21.06 7.12
N PRO A 221 -3.69 21.76 6.51
CA PRO A 221 -2.40 22.09 7.13
C PRO A 221 -2.46 23.24 8.14
N SER A 222 -3.46 23.23 9.03
CA SER A 222 -3.62 24.18 10.12
C SER A 222 -2.62 23.94 11.26
N GLU A 223 -2.29 24.98 12.02
CA GLU A 223 -1.44 24.84 13.22
C GLU A 223 -2.04 23.85 14.23
N ALA A 224 -3.37 23.85 14.39
CA ALA A 224 -4.08 22.92 15.26
C ALA A 224 -3.90 21.45 14.82
N ASN A 225 -4.03 21.15 13.51
CA ASN A 225 -3.86 19.79 13.00
C ASN A 225 -2.39 19.34 13.08
N ARG A 226 -1.43 20.24 12.81
CA ARG A 226 0.01 19.95 12.98
C ARG A 226 0.34 19.62 14.44
N HIS A 227 -0.14 20.43 15.38
CA HIS A 227 0.06 20.21 16.81
C HIS A 227 -0.56 18.87 17.24
N THR A 228 -1.77 18.60 16.77
CA THR A 228 -2.49 17.35 17.03
C THR A 228 -1.69 16.12 16.58
N GLY A 229 -1.11 16.15 15.37
CA GLY A 229 -0.27 15.05 14.87
C GLY A 229 0.97 14.83 15.74
N LEU A 230 1.63 15.90 16.20
CA LEU A 230 2.79 15.80 17.09
C LEU A 230 2.43 15.16 18.43
N GLU A 231 1.33 15.58 19.05
CA GLU A 231 0.85 15.02 20.32
C GLU A 231 0.42 13.57 20.18
N ALA A 232 -0.22 13.22 19.05
CA ALA A 232 -0.56 11.85 18.72
C ALA A 232 0.68 10.94 18.66
N VAL A 233 1.78 11.38 18.03
CA VAL A 233 3.03 10.62 17.98
C VAL A 233 3.58 10.41 19.40
N ARG A 234 3.60 11.45 20.23
CA ARG A 234 4.07 11.34 21.62
C ARG A 234 3.23 10.36 22.42
N LYS A 235 1.90 10.43 22.28
CA LYS A 235 0.96 9.53 22.94
C LYS A 235 1.15 8.08 22.47
N MET A 236 1.27 7.87 21.15
CA MET A 236 1.56 6.56 20.57
C MET A 236 2.78 5.91 21.21
N PHE A 237 3.93 6.58 21.19
CA PHE A 237 5.15 6.03 21.76
C PHE A 237 5.08 5.86 23.28
N ALA A 238 4.42 6.76 24.02
CA ALA A 238 4.23 6.60 25.45
C ALA A 238 3.37 5.37 25.79
N THR A 239 2.27 5.15 25.07
CA THR A 239 1.36 4.02 25.28
C THR A 239 2.01 2.69 24.88
N LEU A 240 2.73 2.67 23.75
CA LEU A 240 3.37 1.45 23.26
C LEU A 240 4.48 0.91 24.17
N LYS A 241 5.04 1.70 25.09
CA LYS A 241 6.03 1.19 26.07
C LYS A 241 5.45 0.17 27.05
N GLU A 242 4.14 0.22 27.27
CA GLU A 242 3.46 -0.56 28.31
C GLU A 242 2.70 -1.78 27.75
N LEU A 243 2.60 -1.89 26.42
CA LEU A 243 1.73 -2.87 25.78
C LEU A 243 2.52 -4.00 25.13
N SER A 244 1.99 -5.22 25.23
CA SER A 244 2.50 -6.37 24.46
C SER A 244 2.25 -6.15 22.96
N PRO A 245 2.97 -6.84 22.05
CA PRO A 245 2.70 -6.74 20.61
C PRO A 245 1.24 -7.06 20.24
N GLU A 246 0.66 -8.08 20.88
CA GLU A 246 -0.75 -8.45 20.66
C GLU A 246 -1.71 -7.30 21.01
N GLN A 247 -1.51 -6.64 22.16
CA GLN A 247 -2.32 -5.48 22.55
C GLN A 247 -2.07 -4.27 21.63
N SER A 248 -0.86 -4.14 21.13
CA SER A 248 -0.42 -3.00 20.31
C SER A 248 -1.00 -3.02 18.91
N ARG A 249 -1.29 -4.21 18.37
CA ARG A 249 -1.95 -4.38 17.06
C ARG A 249 -3.36 -3.81 17.02
N TYR A 250 -4.04 -3.73 18.16
CA TYR A 250 -5.41 -3.22 18.28
C TYR A 250 -5.48 -1.75 18.73
N LEU A 251 -4.33 -1.11 18.95
CA LEU A 251 -4.31 0.34 19.12
C LEU A 251 -4.66 0.96 17.76
N GLY A 252 -5.87 1.51 17.70
CA GLY A 252 -6.36 2.28 16.57
C GLY A 252 -5.57 3.59 16.38
N PRO A 253 -6.13 4.53 15.61
CA PRO A 253 -5.41 5.76 15.27
C PRO A 253 -5.13 6.61 16.52
N PHE A 254 -3.89 7.05 16.67
CA PHE A 254 -3.51 8.07 17.64
C PHE A 254 -3.85 9.42 17.02
N GLY A 255 -4.91 10.05 17.52
CA GLY A 255 -5.41 11.32 17.03
C GLY A 255 -6.72 11.63 17.73
N PRO A 256 -7.32 12.81 17.52
CA PRO A 256 -8.59 13.12 18.14
C PRO A 256 -9.64 12.14 17.63
N GLU A 257 -10.34 11.52 18.57
CA GLU A 257 -11.68 10.94 18.36
C GLU A 257 -12.68 12.09 18.52
N HIS A 258 -12.88 12.87 17.48
CA HIS A 258 -13.90 13.92 17.42
C HIS A 258 -14.67 13.81 16.12
#